data_AF-A0A7C6UE48-F1
#
_entry.id   AF-A0A7C6UE48-F1
#
_cell.length_a   1.000
_cell.length_b   1.000
_cell.length_c   1.000
_cell.angle_alpha   90.00
_cell.angle_beta   90.00
_cell.angle_gamma   90.00
#
_symmetry.space_group_name_H-M   'P 1'
#
loop_
_entity.id
_entity.type
_entity.pdbx_description
1 polymer ?
#
loop_
_entity_poly.entity_id
_entity_poly.type
_entity_poly.pdbx_seq_one_letter_code
_entity_poly.pdbx_strand_id
1 'polypeptide(L)' 'MQCEDVLGLRLPEALTLLGEVGVEPQICVTGKAEEGGDPNGLRVVRVQIYQNRYVLTVCAIPDDYR' A
#
# COMPACT_ATOMS: atom_id res chain seq x y z
N MET A 1 3.01 1.86 -16.91
CA MET A 1 2.16 1.75 -15.72
C MET A 1 2.47 2.95 -14.84
N GLN A 2 1.49 3.80 -14.52
CA GLN A 2 1.73 4.98 -13.71
C GLN A 2 1.62 4.57 -12.24
N CYS A 3 2.51 5.06 -11.38
CA CYS A 3 2.57 4.67 -9.96
C CYS A 3 1.30 5.02 -9.17
N GLU A 4 0.41 5.83 -9.77
CA GLU A 4 -0.88 6.25 -9.23
C GLU A 4 -1.94 5.14 -9.32
N ASP A 5 -1.74 4.12 -10.17
CA ASP A 5 -2.69 3.01 -10.37
C ASP A 5 -2.92 2.15 -9.11
N VAL A 6 -2.00 2.20 -8.14
CA VAL A 6 -2.11 1.41 -6.90
C VAL A 6 -2.76 2.15 -5.72
N LEU A 7 -3.12 3.42 -5.88
CA LEU A 7 -3.80 4.20 -4.84
C LEU A 7 -5.22 3.64 -4.60
N GLY A 8 -5.58 3.46 -3.32
CA GLY A 8 -6.87 2.93 -2.89
C GLY A 8 -7.00 1.40 -2.95
N LEU A 9 -6.07 0.71 -3.62
CA LEU A 9 -6.00 -0.76 -3.63
C LEU A 9 -5.63 -1.32 -2.27
N ARG A 10 -5.97 -2.59 -2.05
CA ARG A 10 -5.48 -3.31 -0.88
C ARG A 10 -4.00 -3.60 -1.05
N LEU A 11 -3.28 -3.68 0.07
CA LEU A 11 -1.84 -3.94 0.07
C LEU A 11 -1.44 -5.19 -0.74
N PRO A 12 -2.12 -6.36 -0.65
CA PRO A 12 -1.77 -7.53 -1.45
C PRO A 12 -1.89 -7.27 -2.96
N GLU A 13 -2.96 -6.59 -3.39
CA GLU A 13 -3.20 -6.27 -4.80
C GLU A 13 -2.15 -5.30 -5.34
N ALA A 14 -1.81 -4.27 -4.56
CA ALA A 14 -0.76 -3.32 -4.90
C ALA A 14 0.62 -4.00 -5.01
N LEU A 15 0.93 -4.94 -4.11
CA LEU A 15 2.18 -5.70 -4.16
C LEU A 15 2.25 -6.63 -5.37
N THR A 16 1.14 -7.28 -5.74
CA THR A 16 1.08 -8.10 -6.96
C THR A 16 1.38 -7.26 -8.20
N LEU A 17 0.70 -6.13 -8.38
CA LEU A 17 0.91 -5.24 -9.53
C LEU A 17 2.33 -4.70 -9.60
N LEU A 18 2.91 -4.31 -8.46
CA LEU A 18 4.29 -3.83 -8.41
C LEU A 18 5.30 -4.94 -8.65
N GLY A 19 5.01 -6.16 -8.19
CA GLY A 19 5.81 -7.35 -8.46
C GLY A 19 5.85 -7.70 -9.95
N GLU A 20 4.75 -7.55 -10.68
CA GLU A 20 4.69 -7.78 -12.14
C GLU A 20 5.60 -6.84 -12.93
N VAL A 21 5.84 -5.63 -12.42
CA VAL A 21 6.75 -4.65 -13.02
C VAL A 21 8.17 -4.68 -12.42
N GLY A 22 8.47 -5.65 -11.55
CA GLY A 22 9.78 -5.83 -10.93
C GLY A 22 10.13 -4.75 -9.90
N VAL A 23 9.13 -4.13 -9.27
CA VAL A 23 9.30 -3.09 -8.26
C VAL A 23 9.03 -3.67 -6.88
N GLU A 24 10.01 -3.56 -5.98
CA GLU A 24 9.85 -3.86 -4.56
C GLU A 24 9.62 -2.57 -3.76
N PRO A 25 8.39 -2.26 -3.36
CA PRO A 25 8.11 -1.06 -2.58
C PRO A 25 8.45 -1.26 -1.09
N GLN A 26 8.87 -0.19 -0.45
CA GLN A 26 8.92 -0.08 1.00
C GLN A 26 7.53 0.26 1.54
N ILE A 27 7.04 -0.55 2.48
CA ILE A 27 5.71 -0.36 3.07
C ILE A 27 5.84 0.46 4.36
N CYS A 28 5.08 1.54 4.45
CA CYS A 28 4.96 2.38 5.63
C CYS A 28 3.53 2.33 6.13
N VAL A 29 3.30 1.75 7.30
CA VAL A 29 1.97 1.67 7.90
C VAL A 29 1.73 2.93 8.74
N THR A 30 0.68 3.68 8.43
CA THR A 30 0.27 4.86 9.19
C THR A 30 -1.03 4.62 9.93
N GLY A 31 -1.03 4.87 11.25
CA GLY A 31 -2.19 4.70 12.13
C GLY A 31 -1.94 3.66 13.23
N LYS A 32 -2.91 3.51 14.15
CA LYS A 32 -2.95 2.40 15.13
C LYS A 32 -3.31 1.08 14.45
N ALA A 33 -2.75 0.79 13.29
CA ALA A 33 -2.70 -0.59 12.84
C ALA A 33 -1.71 -1.26 13.79
N GLU A 34 -2.25 -1.93 14.81
CA GLU A 34 -1.45 -2.69 15.76
C GLU A 34 -0.45 -3.53 14.95
N GLU A 35 0.82 -3.57 15.36
CA GLU A 35 1.85 -4.40 14.72
C GLU A 35 1.35 -5.86 14.71
N GLY A 36 0.71 -6.29 13.61
CA GLY A 36 -0.05 -7.54 13.54
C GLY A 36 -1.47 -7.44 12.94
N GLY A 37 -1.93 -6.26 12.53
CA GLY A 37 -3.22 -6.09 11.85
C GLY A 37 -3.28 -6.84 10.51
N ASP A 38 -4.48 -7.33 10.16
CA ASP A 38 -4.70 -8.12 8.95
C ASP A 38 -4.28 -7.32 7.68
N PRO A 39 -3.32 -7.81 6.89
CA PRO A 39 -2.83 -7.10 5.70
C PRO A 39 -3.91 -6.93 4.62
N ASN A 40 -5.00 -7.70 4.66
CA ASN A 40 -6.14 -7.53 3.75
C ASN A 40 -7.00 -6.31 4.12
N GLY A 41 -6.88 -5.79 5.34
CA GLY A 41 -7.54 -4.56 5.80
C GLY A 41 -6.74 -3.28 5.50
N LEU A 42 -5.50 -3.40 5.03
CA LEU A 42 -4.64 -2.27 4.71
C LEU A 42 -4.85 -1.80 3.27
N ARG A 43 -5.11 -0.50 3.11
CA ARG A 43 -5.24 0.15 1.80
C ARG A 43 -4.14 1.18 1.58
N VAL A 44 -3.67 1.28 0.34
CA VAL A 44 -2.70 2.28 -0.07
C VAL A 44 -3.37 3.65 -0.09
N VAL A 45 -2.91 4.56 0.75
CA VAL A 45 -3.40 5.95 0.81
C VAL A 45 -2.44 6.95 0.21
N ARG A 46 -1.18 6.55 0.03
CA ARG A 46 -0.16 7.40 -0.60
C ARG A 46 0.91 6.55 -1.27
N VAL A 47 1.41 7.06 -2.39
CA VAL A 47 2.60 6.52 -3.07
C VAL A 47 3.62 7.65 -3.16
N GLN A 48 4.87 7.37 -2.79
CA GLN A 48 5.99 8.28 -2.95
C GLN A 48 7.15 7.56 -3.63
N ILE A 49 7.95 8.29 -4.39
CA ILE A 49 9.17 7.77 -5.01
C ILE A 49 10.34 8.54 -4.41
N TYR A 50 11.26 7.84 -3.77
CA TYR A 50 12.45 8.42 -3.17
C TYR A 50 13.69 7.64 -3.59
N GLN A 51 14.66 8.30 -4.22
CA GLN A 51 15.91 7.68 -4.69
C GLN A 51 15.68 6.38 -5.48
N ASN A 52 14.72 6.39 -6.41
CA ASN A 52 14.35 5.24 -7.23
C ASN A 52 13.71 4.06 -6.47
N ARG A 53 13.30 4.27 -5.21
CA ARG A 53 12.50 3.32 -4.42
C ARG A 53 11.07 3.83 -4.27
N TYR A 54 10.14 2.90 -4.37
CA TYR A 54 8.74 3.16 -4.13
C TYR A 54 8.46 3.04 -2.63
N VAL A 55 7.72 4.00 -2.09
CA VAL A 55 7.26 3.98 -0.70
C VAL A 55 5.74 4.02 -0.73
N LEU A 56 5.12 2.94 -0.27
CA LEU A 56 3.67 2.84 -0.13
C LEU A 56 3.29 3.16 1.30
N THR A 57 2.48 4.19 1.48
CA THR A 57 1.83 4.44 2.75
C THR A 57 0.49 3.75 2.78
N VAL A 58 0.30 2.87 3.75
CA VAL A 58 -0.94 2.13 3.94
C VAL A 58 -1.58 2.45 5.28
N CYS A 59 -2.90 2.43 5.34
CA CYS A 59 -3.63 2.50 6.60
C CYS A 59 -4.76 1.47 6.64
N ALA A 60 -5.14 1.06 7.86
CA ALA A 60 -6.34 0.29 8.08
C ALA A 60 -7.54 1.22 7.91
N ILE A 61 -8.35 0.98 6.89
CA ILE A 61 -9.63 1.66 6.73
C ILE A 61 -10.70 0.67 7.21
N PRO A 62 -11.45 0.98 8.28
CA PRO A 62 -12.54 0.11 8.73
C PRO A 62 -13.53 -0.06 7.58
N ASP A 63 -13.88 -1.31 7.25
CA ASP A 63 -14.80 -1.65 6.16
C ASP A 63 -16.23 -1.09 6.41
N ASP A 64 -16.49 -0.61 7.64
CA ASP A 64 -17.72 0.06 8.09
C ASP A 64 -18.01 1.43 7.44
N TYR A 65 -17.05 2.03 6.71
CA TYR A 65 -17.25 3.33 6.02
C TYR A 65 -17.83 3.19 4.60
N ARG A 66 -18.67 2.18 4.34
CA ARG A 66 -19.22 1.89 3.02
C ARG A 66 -20.70 2.25 2.87
#